data_AF-A0A8J7RK61-F1
#
_entry.id   AF-A0A8J7RK61-F1
#
_cell.length_a   1.000
_cell.length_b   1.000
_cell.length_c   1.000
_cell.angle_alpha   90.00
_cell.angle_beta   90.00
_cell.angle_gamma   90.00
#
_symmetry.space_group_name_H-M   'P 1'
#
loop_
_entity.id
_entity.type
_entity.pdbx_description
1 polymer ?
#
loop_
_entity_poly.entity_id
_entity_poly.type
_entity_poly.pdbx_seq_one_letter_code
_entity_poly.pdbx_strand_id
1 'polypeptide(L)'
;MKPIMTTEMEEKKQMVLSLCTCTECPSFEDCGEEGGYCFPSIGMSACITAEKGCICGGCPVYEKMGLEHIYYCSRGSEKDQAGK
;
A
#
# COMPACT_ATOMS: atom_id res chain seq x y z
N MET A 1 -29.61 -6.22 -10.17
CA MET A 1 -29.03 -5.68 -8.93
C MET A 1 -27.57 -6.10 -8.83
N LYS A 2 -26.62 -5.19 -9.07
CA LYS A 2 -25.24 -5.34 -8.59
C LYS A 2 -25.14 -4.57 -7.27
N PRO A 3 -24.54 -5.13 -6.19
CA PRO A 3 -24.51 -4.48 -4.90
C PRO A 3 -23.66 -3.21 -4.98
N ILE A 4 -24.21 -2.09 -4.51
CA ILE A 4 -23.65 -0.73 -4.61
C ILE A 4 -22.37 -0.57 -3.74
N MET A 5 -22.08 -1.51 -2.82
CA MET A 5 -20.97 -1.44 -1.86
C MET A 5 -19.57 -1.81 -2.40
N THR A 6 -19.43 -2.35 -3.61
CA THR A 6 -18.13 -2.86 -4.10
C THR A 6 -17.39 -1.89 -5.04
N THR A 7 -18.05 -0.86 -5.58
CA THR A 7 -17.44 0.02 -6.58
C THR A 7 -16.42 0.99 -5.97
N GLU A 8 -16.75 1.61 -4.84
CA GLU A 8 -15.88 2.62 -4.21
C GLU A 8 -14.56 2.03 -3.71
N MET A 9 -14.57 0.81 -3.16
CA MET A 9 -13.34 0.14 -2.72
C MET A 9 -12.44 -0.21 -3.89
N GLU A 10 -13.00 -0.70 -5.01
CA GLU A 10 -12.19 -1.01 -6.18
C GLU A 10 -11.67 0.24 -6.87
N GLU A 11 -12.46 1.32 -6.96
CA GLU A 11 -11.99 2.61 -7.46
C GLU A 11 -10.82 3.15 -6.62
N LYS A 12 -10.92 3.05 -5.29
CA LYS A 12 -9.80 3.42 -4.39
C LYS A 12 -8.60 2.51 -4.60
N LYS A 13 -8.79 1.20 -4.74
CA LYS A 13 -7.70 0.25 -5.03
C LYS A 13 -6.98 0.61 -6.32
N GLN A 14 -7.73 0.90 -7.39
CA GLN A 14 -7.16 1.33 -8.67
C GLN A 14 -6.42 2.65 -8.56
N MET A 15 -6.94 3.61 -7.78
CA MET A 15 -6.23 4.86 -7.47
C MET A 15 -4.91 4.61 -6.75
N VAL A 16 -4.89 3.72 -5.75
CA VAL A 16 -3.65 3.34 -5.04
C VAL A 16 -2.64 2.74 -6.01
N LEU A 17 -3.05 1.74 -6.80
CA LEU A 17 -2.15 1.08 -7.76
C LEU A 17 -1.60 2.06 -8.80
N SER A 18 -2.41 3.02 -9.25
CA SER A 18 -2.00 4.01 -10.26
C SER A 18 -1.06 5.09 -9.72
N LEU A 19 -1.11 5.38 -8.42
CA LEU A 19 -0.38 6.51 -7.82
C LEU A 19 0.74 6.09 -6.88
N CYS A 20 0.81 4.82 -6.48
CA CYS A 20 1.88 4.38 -5.59
C CYS A 20 3.23 4.45 -6.30
N THR A 21 4.26 4.85 -5.55
CA THR A 21 5.65 4.92 -6.03
C THR A 21 6.47 3.75 -5.48
N CYS A 22 5.82 2.61 -5.23
CA CYS A 22 6.47 1.45 -4.59
C CYS A 22 7.68 0.96 -5.36
N THR A 23 7.65 0.98 -6.69
CA THR A 23 8.76 0.56 -7.56
C THR A 23 10.03 1.42 -7.41
N GLU A 24 9.91 2.63 -6.86
CA GLU A 24 11.04 3.53 -6.56
C GLU A 24 11.54 3.38 -5.11
N CYS A 25 10.84 2.61 -4.28
CA CYS A 25 11.18 2.45 -2.87
C CYS A 25 12.45 1.60 -2.71
N PRO A 26 13.42 2.00 -1.87
CA PRO A 26 14.64 1.22 -1.63
C PRO A 26 14.39 -0.22 -1.15
N SER A 27 13.26 -0.46 -0.46
CA SER A 27 12.89 -1.79 0.03
C SER A 27 12.12 -2.62 -0.99
N PHE A 28 11.74 -2.08 -2.15
CA PHE A 28 10.99 -2.82 -3.15
C PHE A 28 11.89 -3.83 -3.88
N GLU A 29 11.35 -5.02 -4.13
CA GLU A 29 12.00 -6.07 -4.90
C GLU A 29 11.16 -6.33 -6.15
N ASP A 30 11.80 -6.40 -7.31
CA ASP A 30 11.12 -6.75 -8.55
C ASP A 30 10.84 -8.26 -8.59
N CYS A 31 9.73 -8.63 -7.95
CA CYS A 31 9.28 -10.02 -7.79
C CYS A 31 7.91 -10.29 -8.45
N GLY A 32 7.46 -9.37 -9.31
CA GLY A 32 6.15 -9.45 -9.98
C GLY A 32 4.97 -8.88 -9.18
N GLU A 33 5.21 -8.25 -8.03
CA GLU A 33 4.20 -7.51 -7.28
C GLU A 33 4.12 -6.04 -7.76
N GLU A 34 2.92 -5.48 -7.90
CA GLU A 34 2.73 -4.10 -8.38
C GLU A 34 2.94 -3.03 -7.30
N GLY A 35 3.01 -3.42 -6.02
CA GLY A 35 3.04 -2.50 -4.89
C GLY A 35 1.66 -2.16 -4.34
N GLY A 36 1.50 -0.93 -3.84
CA GLY A 36 0.23 -0.47 -3.28
C GLY A 36 -0.14 -1.07 -1.92
N TYR A 37 0.81 -1.68 -1.21
CA TYR A 37 0.61 -2.43 0.05
C TYR A 37 -0.11 -1.67 1.17
N CYS A 38 -0.18 -0.34 1.10
CA CYS A 38 -0.98 0.48 2.01
C CYS A 38 -2.50 0.24 1.87
N PHE A 39 -2.96 -0.34 0.76
CA PHE A 39 -4.37 -0.66 0.57
C PHE A 39 -4.71 -2.00 1.26
N PRO A 40 -5.72 -2.04 2.15
CA PRO A 40 -5.99 -3.21 2.99
C PRO A 40 -6.21 -4.54 2.24
N SER A 41 -6.77 -4.50 1.02
CA SER A 41 -7.03 -5.73 0.25
C SER A 41 -5.84 -6.25 -0.57
N ILE A 42 -4.75 -5.48 -0.66
CA ILE A 42 -3.50 -5.92 -1.29
C ILE A 42 -2.66 -6.71 -0.28
N GLY A 43 -2.56 -6.20 0.95
CA GLY A 43 -1.77 -6.83 2.01
C GLY A 43 -0.27 -6.53 1.91
N MET A 44 0.52 -7.29 2.66
CA MET A 44 1.99 -7.18 2.68
C MET A 44 2.62 -7.87 1.47
N SER A 45 3.87 -7.51 1.18
CA SER A 45 4.66 -8.21 0.17
C SER A 45 5.01 -9.62 0.63
N ALA A 46 4.98 -10.58 -0.28
CA ALA A 46 5.45 -11.93 -0.03
C ALA A 46 6.97 -12.08 -0.24
N CYS A 47 7.62 -11.14 -0.94
CA CYS A 47 9.01 -11.26 -1.36
C CYS A 47 9.96 -10.27 -0.66
N ILE A 48 9.45 -9.14 -0.17
CA ILE A 48 10.26 -8.15 0.56
C ILE A 48 10.55 -8.68 1.97
N THR A 49 11.80 -9.07 2.20
CA THR A 49 12.26 -9.66 3.47
C THR A 49 13.08 -8.71 4.34
N ALA A 50 13.48 -7.55 3.81
CA ALA A 50 14.31 -6.57 4.52
C ALA A 50 13.90 -5.12 4.20
N GLU A 51 13.88 -4.28 5.24
CA GLU A 51 13.62 -2.85 5.13
C GLU A 51 14.91 -2.07 4.81
N LYS A 52 15.18 -1.84 3.53
CA LYS A 52 16.36 -1.08 3.04
C LYS A 52 16.17 0.45 3.06
N GLY A 53 14.98 0.90 3.43
CA GLY A 53 14.57 2.31 3.43
C GLY A 53 13.14 2.46 2.91
N CYS A 54 12.42 3.50 3.33
CA CYS A 54 11.02 3.69 2.97
C CYS A 54 10.75 5.14 2.57
N ILE A 55 9.98 5.28 1.48
CA ILE A 55 9.54 6.57 0.94
C ILE A 55 8.02 6.76 1.05
N CYS A 56 7.31 5.89 1.78
CA CYS A 56 5.84 5.91 1.86
C CYS A 56 5.30 7.26 2.35
N GLY A 57 5.97 7.95 3.29
CA GLY A 57 5.52 9.26 3.77
C GLY A 57 5.54 10.38 2.72
N GLY A 58 6.26 10.20 1.61
CA GLY A 58 6.25 11.10 0.45
C GLY A 58 5.42 10.58 -0.74
N CYS A 59 4.79 9.41 -0.60
CA CYS A 59 3.97 8.82 -1.65
C CYS A 59 2.67 9.62 -1.83
N PRO A 60 2.22 9.93 -3.06
CA PRO A 60 0.96 10.64 -3.29
C PRO A 60 -0.26 9.96 -2.65
N VAL A 61 -0.22 8.63 -2.50
CA VAL A 61 -1.28 7.85 -1.83
C VAL A 61 -1.35 8.17 -0.34
N TYR A 62 -0.21 8.43 0.32
CA TYR A 62 -0.15 8.67 1.76
C TYR A 62 -1.05 9.83 2.18
N GLU A 63 -0.88 10.98 1.53
CA GLU A 63 -1.73 12.15 1.79
C GLU A 63 -3.19 11.91 1.37
N LYS A 64 -3.42 11.34 0.17
CA LYS A 64 -4.78 11.13 -0.36
C LYS A 64 -5.63 10.18 0.47
N MET A 65 -5.01 9.19 1.09
CA MET A 65 -5.67 8.20 1.93
C MET A 65 -5.68 8.59 3.42
N GLY A 66 -5.04 9.70 3.79
CA GLY A 66 -4.93 10.14 5.18
C GLY A 66 -4.18 9.13 6.05
N LEU A 67 -3.11 8.57 5.50
CA LEU A 67 -2.28 7.57 6.17
C LEU A 67 -1.33 8.24 7.17
N GLU A 68 -1.05 7.57 8.30
CA GLU A 68 -0.10 8.07 9.31
C GLU A 68 1.16 7.20 9.37
N HIS A 69 1.08 5.92 9.02
CA HIS A 69 2.18 4.96 9.15
C HIS A 69 2.98 4.74 7.85
N ILE A 70 4.06 3.97 7.92
CA ILE A 70 4.89 3.64 6.75
C ILE A 70 5.26 2.15 6.77
N TYR A 71 6.08 1.68 5.83
CA TYR A 71 6.47 0.27 5.75
C TYR A 71 5.30 -0.71 5.59
N TYR A 72 4.27 -0.34 4.83
CA TYR A 72 3.11 -1.19 4.59
C TYR A 72 3.44 -2.53 3.92
N CYS A 73 4.55 -2.61 3.18
CA CYS A 73 5.02 -3.85 2.56
C CYS A 73 5.46 -4.92 3.56
N SER A 74 5.91 -4.54 4.77
CA SER A 74 6.49 -5.45 5.78
C SER A 74 5.74 -5.43 7.11
N ARG A 75 5.04 -4.34 7.43
CA ARG A 75 4.39 -4.13 8.75
C ARG A 75 2.87 -4.20 8.71
N GLY A 76 2.29 -4.37 7.53
CA GLY A 76 0.84 -4.48 7.34
C GLY A 76 0.16 -3.13 7.15
N SER A 77 -1.16 -3.18 7.07
CA SER A 77 -2.01 -2.03 6.79
C SER A 77 -1.98 -0.98 7.91
N GLU A 78 -2.55 0.19 7.65
CA GLU A 78 -2.72 1.26 8.65
C GLU A 78 -3.33 0.74 9.95
N LYS A 79 -4.35 -0.12 9.83
CA LYS A 79 -5.04 -0.73 10.95
C LYS A 79 -4.15 -1.72 11.73
N ASP A 80 -3.28 -2.45 11.03
CA ASP A 80 -2.37 -3.41 11.66
C ASP A 80 -1.30 -2.71 12.51
N GLN A 81 -0.98 -1.46 12.17
CA GLN A 81 0.03 -0.64 12.83
C GLN A 81 -0.53 0.25 13.96
N ALA A 82 -1.78 0.72 13.84
CA ALA A 82 -2.41 1.62 14.83
C ALA A 82 -2.61 1.04 16.25
N GLY A 83 -2.40 -0.27 16.44
CA GLY A 83 -2.54 -0.96 17.72
C GLY A 83 -1.24 -1.49 18.33
N LYS A 84 -0.08 -1.06 17.83
CA LYS A 84 1.25 -1.48 18.30
C LYS A 84 1.94 -0.42 19.15
#